data_AF-A0A0R3D5M0-F1
#
_entry.id   AF-A0A0R3D5M0-F1
#
_cell.length_a   1.000
_cell.length_b   1.000
_cell.length_c   1.000
_cell.angle_alpha   90.00
_cell.angle_beta   90.00
_cell.angle_gamma   90.00
#
_symmetry.space_group_name_H-M   'P 1'
#
loop_
_entity.id
_entity.type
_entity.pdbx_description
1 polymer ?
#
loop_
_entity_poly.entity_id
_entity_poly.type
_entity_poly.pdbx_seq_one_letter_code
_entity_poly.pdbx_strand_id
1 'polypeptide(L)'
;MRGGNPRTAVFIDLFPIYLGQGEGLPGLVVDGNAYHDYINNFTIIHGHGNPDVTAAMINQMPHGTAFGAPMRSEIEQPELLVERLPSVEQIRLANSGTRGVTPFSDIEVSRAIFVAHADTIAGVLIDPMPNRAGLISARKDFLDAMIEITHVARALVIFDQVISFRVAAHRDCGEFCRSDGTRKNHLRRLSRRRGVGRGA
;
A
#
# COMPACT_ATOMS: atom_id res chain seq x y z
N MET A 1 -2.88 1.81 -29.81
CA MET A 1 -2.61 0.75 -28.79
C MET A 1 -3.42 -0.48 -29.16
N ARG A 2 -2.89 -1.69 -28.96
CA ARG A 2 -3.68 -2.93 -29.14
C ARG A 2 -4.88 -2.89 -28.19
N GLY A 3 -6.09 -3.13 -28.69
CA GLY A 3 -7.33 -3.12 -27.89
C GLY A 3 -7.80 -1.76 -27.38
N GLY A 4 -7.27 -0.64 -27.88
CA GLY A 4 -7.75 0.71 -27.54
C GLY A 4 -7.46 1.17 -26.09
N ASN A 5 -6.65 0.44 -25.32
CA ASN A 5 -6.42 0.72 -23.90
C ASN A 5 -4.96 0.44 -23.49
N PRO A 6 -4.29 1.33 -22.72
CA PRO A 6 -2.96 1.06 -22.15
C PRO A 6 -2.96 0.06 -20.98
N ARG A 7 -4.12 -0.26 -20.40
CA ARG A 7 -4.27 -1.08 -19.19
C ARG A 7 -5.15 -2.30 -19.46
N THR A 8 -4.56 -3.50 -19.39
CA THR A 8 -5.30 -4.77 -19.53
C THR A 8 -6.47 -4.88 -18.55
N ALA A 9 -6.33 -4.31 -17.35
CA ALA A 9 -7.32 -4.40 -16.28
C ALA A 9 -8.69 -3.77 -16.58
N VAL A 10 -8.77 -2.86 -17.55
CA VAL A 10 -9.99 -2.15 -17.94
C VAL A 10 -10.35 -2.45 -19.40
N PHE A 11 -9.76 -3.50 -19.97
CA PHE A 11 -10.14 -4.03 -21.27
C PHE A 11 -11.47 -4.77 -21.14
N ILE A 12 -12.36 -4.52 -22.11
CA ILE A 12 -13.65 -5.19 -22.25
C ILE A 12 -13.73 -5.63 -23.72
N ASP A 13 -14.28 -6.82 -23.95
CA ASP A 13 -14.54 -7.29 -25.32
C ASP A 13 -15.55 -6.37 -26.02
N LEU A 14 -15.49 -6.28 -27.35
CA LEU A 14 -16.18 -5.31 -28.22
C LEU A 14 -15.52 -3.91 -28.28
N PHE A 15 -15.68 -3.06 -27.26
CA PHE A 15 -15.08 -1.72 -27.20
C PHE A 15 -14.94 -1.19 -25.76
N PRO A 16 -13.83 -0.50 -25.43
CA PRO A 16 -13.65 0.10 -24.11
C PRO A 16 -14.56 1.31 -23.92
N ILE A 17 -15.06 1.49 -22.69
CA ILE A 17 -15.81 2.67 -22.28
C ILE A 17 -14.83 3.82 -22.03
N TYR A 18 -15.03 4.95 -22.70
CA TYR A 18 -14.24 6.17 -22.50
C TYR A 18 -14.98 7.13 -21.57
N LEU A 19 -14.40 7.40 -20.42
CA LEU A 19 -14.98 8.31 -19.43
C LEU A 19 -14.64 9.76 -19.81
N GLY A 20 -15.63 10.65 -19.78
CA GLY A 20 -15.47 12.05 -20.16
C GLY A 20 -15.16 12.98 -18.98
N GLN A 21 -15.99 12.94 -17.94
CA GLN A 21 -15.86 13.77 -16.73
C GLN A 21 -16.35 13.00 -15.51
N GLY A 22 -15.84 13.37 -14.32
CA GLY A 22 -16.34 12.90 -13.04
C GLY A 22 -16.24 13.96 -11.95
N GLU A 23 -17.28 14.08 -11.13
CA GLU A 23 -17.36 14.98 -10.00
C GLU A 23 -18.16 14.33 -8.86
N GLY A 24 -17.54 14.15 -7.69
CA GLY A 24 -18.22 13.60 -6.51
C GLY A 24 -18.96 12.28 -6.77
N LEU A 25 -20.20 12.17 -6.25
CA LEU A 25 -21.19 11.14 -6.57
C LEU A 25 -22.49 11.86 -6.97
N PRO A 26 -23.06 11.69 -8.18
CA PRO A 26 -22.77 10.68 -9.22
C PRO A 26 -21.52 11.00 -10.05
N GLY A 27 -20.54 10.11 -10.01
CA GLY A 27 -19.15 10.46 -10.29
C GLY A 27 -18.66 10.27 -11.72
N LEU A 28 -19.50 9.89 -12.69
CA LEU A 28 -19.05 9.68 -14.08
C LEU A 28 -20.10 10.09 -15.11
N VAL A 29 -19.63 10.75 -16.18
CA VAL A 29 -20.39 11.02 -17.41
C VAL A 29 -19.76 10.25 -18.58
N VAL A 30 -20.58 9.45 -19.26
CA VAL A 30 -20.20 8.66 -20.44
C VAL A 30 -21.23 8.90 -21.53
N ASP A 31 -20.82 9.44 -22.66
CA ASP A 31 -21.69 9.76 -23.80
C ASP A 31 -22.96 10.53 -23.41
N GLY A 32 -22.81 11.48 -22.47
CA GLY A 32 -23.89 12.31 -21.95
C GLY A 32 -24.76 11.65 -20.88
N ASN A 33 -24.54 10.38 -20.55
CA ASN A 33 -25.27 9.66 -19.50
C ASN A 33 -24.49 9.68 -18.18
N ALA A 34 -25.21 9.84 -17.06
CA ALA A 34 -24.63 9.85 -15.72
C ALA A 34 -24.61 8.45 -15.09
N TYR A 35 -23.51 8.10 -14.44
CA TYR A 35 -23.30 6.83 -13.76
C TYR A 35 -22.74 7.03 -12.35
N HIS A 36 -23.05 6.08 -11.48
CA HIS A 36 -22.39 5.96 -10.18
C HIS A 36 -21.12 5.14 -10.32
N ASP A 37 -19.98 5.70 -9.90
CA ASP A 37 -18.70 5.00 -9.89
C ASP A 37 -18.52 4.19 -8.60
N TYR A 38 -18.69 2.87 -8.73
CA TYR A 38 -18.38 1.92 -7.64
C TYR A 38 -16.98 1.31 -7.79
N ILE A 39 -16.27 1.56 -8.89
CA ILE A 39 -14.93 1.03 -9.15
C ILE A 39 -13.87 2.00 -8.63
N ASN A 40 -14.07 3.31 -8.76
CA ASN A 40 -13.21 4.37 -8.26
C ASN A 40 -11.72 4.19 -8.61
N ASN A 41 -11.46 3.72 -9.84
CA ASN A 41 -10.12 3.36 -10.34
C ASN A 41 -9.34 2.41 -9.39
N PHE A 42 -10.04 1.64 -8.56
CA PHE A 42 -9.52 0.79 -7.48
C PHE A 42 -8.78 1.55 -6.35
N THR A 43 -8.46 2.83 -6.50
CA THR A 43 -7.56 3.59 -5.60
C THR A 43 -8.12 4.92 -5.09
N ILE A 44 -9.14 5.49 -5.73
CA ILE A 44 -9.64 6.84 -5.45
C ILE A 44 -10.68 6.79 -4.32
N ILE A 45 -10.20 6.66 -3.08
CA ILE A 45 -11.06 6.52 -1.89
C ILE A 45 -11.93 7.77 -1.64
N HIS A 46 -11.46 8.94 -2.05
CA HIS A 46 -12.15 10.22 -1.84
C HIS A 46 -13.12 10.61 -2.97
N GLY A 47 -13.29 9.75 -3.99
CA GLY A 47 -14.06 10.07 -5.20
C GLY A 47 -13.37 11.07 -6.14
N HIS A 48 -14.01 11.32 -7.29
CA HIS A 48 -13.48 12.22 -8.32
C HIS A 48 -13.58 13.68 -7.89
N GLY A 49 -12.51 14.45 -8.10
CA GLY A 49 -12.52 15.90 -7.91
C GLY A 49 -12.71 16.35 -6.45
N ASN A 50 -12.27 15.56 -5.47
CA ASN A 50 -12.37 15.93 -4.06
C ASN A 50 -11.83 17.36 -3.81
N PRO A 51 -12.60 18.26 -3.17
CA PRO A 51 -12.25 19.68 -3.08
C PRO A 51 -10.98 19.92 -2.25
N ASP A 52 -10.75 19.15 -1.19
CA ASP A 52 -9.57 19.30 -0.33
C ASP A 52 -8.30 18.85 -1.05
N VAL A 53 -8.37 17.72 -1.77
CA VAL A 53 -7.26 17.23 -2.61
C VAL A 53 -6.96 18.22 -3.74
N THR A 54 -8.01 18.72 -4.40
CA THR A 54 -7.88 19.71 -5.47
C THR A 54 -7.25 21.01 -4.95
N ALA A 55 -7.71 21.52 -3.81
CA ALA A 55 -7.15 22.70 -3.18
C ALA A 55 -5.68 22.50 -2.78
N ALA A 56 -5.32 21.34 -2.22
CA ALA A 56 -3.93 21.02 -1.89
C ALA A 56 -3.02 21.00 -3.14
N MET A 57 -3.50 20.42 -4.25
CA MET A 57 -2.77 20.43 -5.53
C MET A 57 -2.59 21.85 -6.07
N ILE A 58 -3.67 22.64 -6.12
CA ILE A 58 -3.65 24.03 -6.60
C ILE A 58 -2.71 24.88 -5.74
N ASN A 59 -2.73 24.72 -4.43
CA ASN A 59 -1.84 25.45 -3.52
C ASN A 59 -0.37 25.07 -3.72
N GLN A 60 -0.06 23.82 -4.09
CA GLN A 60 1.32 23.37 -4.32
C GLN A 60 1.88 23.83 -5.67
N MET A 61 1.08 23.87 -6.74
CA MET A 61 1.55 24.12 -8.11
C MET A 61 2.41 25.39 -8.28
N PRO A 62 2.04 26.56 -7.70
CA PRO A 62 2.85 27.79 -7.80
C PRO A 62 4.23 27.68 -7.15
N HIS A 63 4.41 26.74 -6.23
CA HIS A 63 5.68 26.51 -5.54
C HIS A 63 6.62 25.58 -6.31
N GLY A 64 6.25 25.16 -7.53
CA GLY A 64 7.05 24.30 -8.39
C GLY A 64 6.87 22.81 -8.11
N THR A 65 7.36 22.00 -9.06
CA THR A 65 7.24 20.54 -9.06
C THR A 65 8.54 19.90 -9.55
N ALA A 66 8.85 18.69 -9.08
CA ALA A 66 9.97 17.88 -9.55
C ALA A 66 11.36 18.57 -9.44
N PHE A 67 11.66 19.13 -8.27
CA PHE A 67 12.98 19.69 -8.00
C PHE A 67 14.06 18.60 -7.99
N GLY A 68 15.27 18.96 -8.43
CA GLY A 68 16.45 18.09 -8.31
C GLY A 68 17.06 18.04 -6.89
N ALA A 69 16.35 18.56 -5.89
CA ALA A 69 16.77 18.64 -4.50
C ALA A 69 15.61 18.25 -3.57
N PRO A 70 15.90 17.75 -2.35
CA PRO A 70 14.86 17.28 -1.44
C PRO A 70 13.85 18.36 -1.05
N MET A 71 12.60 17.97 -0.88
CA MET A 71 11.49 18.84 -0.45
C MET A 71 11.01 18.48 0.96
N ARG A 72 10.42 19.46 1.65
CA ARG A 72 9.79 19.26 2.96
C ARG A 72 8.65 18.23 2.92
N SER A 73 7.87 18.21 1.85
CA SER A 73 6.79 17.23 1.65
C SER A 73 7.29 15.78 1.57
N GLU A 74 8.53 15.56 1.14
CA GLU A 74 9.19 14.25 1.12
C GLU A 74 9.57 13.74 2.52
N ILE A 75 9.43 14.58 3.55
CA ILE A 75 9.61 14.22 4.96
C ILE A 75 8.24 14.05 5.62
N GLU A 76 7.38 15.06 5.48
CA GLU A 76 6.09 15.12 6.20
C GLU A 76 5.14 13.98 5.80
N GLN A 77 5.07 13.63 4.51
CA GLN A 77 4.19 12.55 4.05
C GLN A 77 4.65 11.17 4.56
N PRO A 78 5.94 10.78 4.44
CA PRO A 78 6.49 9.58 5.10
C PRO A 78 6.28 9.51 6.61
N GLU A 79 6.46 10.61 7.35
CA GLU A 79 6.28 10.63 8.80
C GLU A 79 4.84 10.27 9.19
N LEU A 80 3.86 10.81 8.48
CA LEU A 80 2.45 10.49 8.67
C LEU A 80 2.12 9.01 8.37
N LEU A 81 2.85 8.38 7.45
CA LEU A 81 2.70 6.96 7.13
C LEU A 81 3.33 6.08 8.21
N VAL A 82 4.53 6.41 8.67
CA VAL A 82 5.22 5.69 9.76
C VAL A 82 4.44 5.79 11.07
N GLU A 83 3.84 6.94 11.37
CA GLU A 83 2.96 7.10 12.54
C GLU A 83 1.75 6.16 12.48
N ARG A 84 1.16 5.99 11.30
CA ARG A 84 -0.02 5.13 11.05
C ARG A 84 0.33 3.65 10.94
N LEU A 85 1.59 3.30 10.68
CA LEU A 85 2.05 1.94 10.49
C LEU A 85 3.10 1.56 11.54
N PRO A 86 2.67 1.10 12.74
CA PRO A 86 3.61 0.73 13.80
C PRO A 86 4.62 -0.36 13.43
N SER A 87 4.35 -1.18 12.41
CA SER A 87 5.26 -2.20 11.90
C SER A 87 6.34 -1.66 10.95
N VAL A 88 6.23 -0.40 10.51
CA VAL A 88 7.16 0.23 9.57
C VAL A 88 8.05 1.21 10.34
N GLU A 89 9.37 0.98 10.32
CA GLU A 89 10.34 1.89 10.97
C GLU A 89 10.88 2.94 10.00
N GLN A 90 10.97 2.61 8.71
CA GLN A 90 11.47 3.46 7.64
C GLN A 90 10.68 3.20 6.36
N ILE A 91 10.56 4.21 5.51
CA ILE A 91 9.82 4.13 4.26
C ILE A 91 10.58 4.82 3.13
N ARG A 92 10.40 4.30 1.92
CA ARG A 92 10.85 4.92 0.67
C ARG A 92 9.66 5.01 -0.27
N LEU A 93 9.45 6.17 -0.88
CA LEU A 93 8.37 6.38 -1.84
C LEU A 93 8.75 5.79 -3.21
N ALA A 94 7.75 5.27 -3.92
CA ALA A 94 7.85 4.76 -5.27
C ALA A 94 6.58 5.11 -6.07
N ASN A 95 6.69 5.12 -7.39
CA ASN A 95 5.61 5.60 -8.27
C ASN A 95 4.56 4.53 -8.62
N SER A 96 4.82 3.25 -8.40
CA SER A 96 3.87 2.16 -8.70
C SER A 96 4.14 0.89 -7.89
N GLY A 97 3.13 0.03 -7.75
CA GLY A 97 3.16 -1.21 -6.95
C GLY A 97 3.05 -2.51 -7.74
N THR A 98 3.53 -2.58 -8.99
CA THR A 98 3.34 -3.74 -9.88
C THR A 98 4.02 -5.01 -9.35
N ARG A 99 3.33 -6.16 -9.40
CA ARG A 99 3.79 -7.44 -8.81
C ARG A 99 3.31 -8.68 -9.59
N GLY A 100 4.01 -9.80 -9.37
CA GLY A 100 3.64 -11.16 -9.82
C GLY A 100 3.01 -12.01 -8.69
N VAL A 101 2.28 -13.06 -9.06
CA VAL A 101 1.44 -13.89 -8.16
C VAL A 101 1.85 -15.37 -8.22
N THR A 102 1.85 -16.05 -7.08
CA THR A 102 1.97 -17.52 -6.94
C THR A 102 0.69 -18.11 -6.31
N PRO A 103 0.44 -19.44 -6.39
CA PRO A 103 -0.78 -20.06 -5.87
C PRO A 103 -0.94 -19.87 -4.36
N PHE A 104 -2.20 -19.71 -3.92
CA PHE A 104 -2.61 -19.20 -2.61
C PHE A 104 -3.09 -20.33 -1.67
N SER A 105 -2.84 -20.18 -0.36
CA SER A 105 -3.60 -20.82 0.74
C SER A 105 -3.44 -22.32 1.06
N ASP A 106 -2.27 -22.93 0.87
CA ASP A 106 -1.97 -24.24 1.46
C ASP A 106 -0.73 -24.17 2.36
N ILE A 107 -0.92 -24.40 3.67
CA ILE A 107 0.12 -24.33 4.69
C ILE A 107 1.16 -25.43 4.48
N GLU A 108 0.73 -26.66 4.19
CA GLU A 108 1.64 -27.80 4.08
C GLU A 108 2.46 -27.74 2.81
N VAL A 109 1.83 -27.32 1.70
CA VAL A 109 2.56 -27.04 0.46
C VAL A 109 3.57 -25.91 0.67
N SER A 110 3.17 -24.84 1.34
CA SER A 110 4.07 -23.72 1.63
C SER A 110 5.25 -24.17 2.50
N ARG A 111 5.00 -24.96 3.54
CA ARG A 111 6.05 -25.53 4.39
C ARG A 111 7.00 -26.42 3.58
N ALA A 112 6.48 -27.29 2.74
CA ALA A 112 7.29 -28.17 1.89
C ALA A 112 8.20 -27.36 0.94
N ILE A 113 7.69 -26.30 0.33
CA ILE A 113 8.47 -25.40 -0.53
C ILE A 113 9.60 -24.74 0.26
N PHE A 114 9.30 -24.21 1.45
CA PHE A 114 10.31 -23.59 2.31
C PHE A 114 11.38 -24.57 2.76
N VAL A 115 11.02 -25.82 3.10
CA VAL A 115 12.00 -26.86 3.43
C VAL A 115 12.88 -27.22 2.23
N ALA A 116 12.28 -27.37 1.04
CA ALA A 116 13.01 -27.74 -0.16
C ALA A 116 13.98 -26.64 -0.65
N HIS A 117 13.71 -25.37 -0.31
CA HIS A 117 14.41 -24.21 -0.87
C HIS A 117 14.92 -23.23 0.20
N ALA A 118 15.05 -23.66 1.45
CA ALA A 118 15.36 -22.80 2.60
C ALA A 118 16.57 -21.88 2.36
N ASP A 119 17.61 -22.42 1.74
CA ASP A 119 18.87 -21.69 1.50
C ASP A 119 18.81 -20.68 0.34
N THR A 120 17.70 -20.66 -0.42
CA THR A 120 17.56 -19.83 -1.63
C THR A 120 16.41 -18.83 -1.56
N ILE A 121 15.48 -18.99 -0.61
CA ILE A 121 14.35 -18.08 -0.44
C ILE A 121 14.80 -16.83 0.35
N ALA A 122 14.80 -15.68 -0.31
CA ALA A 122 15.11 -14.39 0.34
C ALA A 122 13.92 -13.84 1.16
N GLY A 123 12.69 -14.20 0.79
CA GLY A 123 11.50 -13.72 1.46
C GLY A 123 10.21 -14.18 0.81
N VAL A 124 9.11 -13.94 1.50
CA VAL A 124 7.74 -14.15 1.02
C VAL A 124 7.01 -12.83 0.91
N LEU A 125 6.15 -12.76 -0.09
CA LEU A 125 5.35 -11.60 -0.43
C LEU A 125 3.87 -11.99 -0.33
N ILE A 126 3.16 -11.43 0.66
CA ILE A 126 1.81 -11.87 1.04
C ILE A 126 0.84 -10.71 0.85
N ASP A 127 -0.18 -10.87 0.02
CA ASP A 127 -1.33 -9.95 0.00
C ASP A 127 -2.39 -10.51 0.98
N PRO A 128 -2.73 -9.80 2.08
CA PRO A 128 -3.71 -10.27 3.05
C PRO A 128 -5.13 -10.17 2.53
N MET A 129 -5.39 -9.41 1.46
CA MET A 129 -6.70 -9.28 0.84
C MET A 129 -6.55 -8.97 -0.65
N PRO A 130 -6.18 -9.97 -1.47
CA PRO A 130 -5.84 -9.78 -2.87
C PRO A 130 -7.02 -9.29 -3.69
N ASN A 131 -6.94 -8.03 -4.13
CA ASN A 131 -7.95 -7.42 -5.00
C ASN A 131 -8.19 -8.21 -6.29
N ARG A 132 -7.12 -8.76 -6.89
CA ARG A 132 -7.21 -9.54 -8.13
C ARG A 132 -7.72 -10.96 -7.94
N ALA A 133 -7.75 -11.47 -6.71
CA ALA A 133 -8.30 -12.77 -6.37
C ALA A 133 -9.64 -12.65 -5.61
N GLY A 134 -10.39 -11.57 -5.85
CA GLY A 134 -11.76 -11.41 -5.36
C GLY A 134 -11.87 -10.77 -3.98
N LEU A 135 -10.84 -10.08 -3.48
CA LEU A 135 -10.83 -9.44 -2.15
C LEU A 135 -11.13 -10.42 -1.02
N ILE A 136 -10.78 -11.70 -1.20
CA ILE A 136 -10.94 -12.73 -0.19
C ILE A 136 -9.83 -12.54 0.85
N SER A 137 -10.19 -12.24 2.09
CA SER A 137 -9.23 -12.10 3.18
C SER A 137 -8.48 -13.42 3.41
N ALA A 138 -7.16 -13.33 3.53
CA ALA A 138 -6.34 -14.45 3.97
C ALA A 138 -6.77 -14.88 5.38
N ARG A 139 -6.86 -16.19 5.59
CA ARG A 139 -7.19 -16.72 6.92
C ARG A 139 -6.06 -16.42 7.90
N LYS A 140 -6.41 -16.13 9.16
CA LYS A 140 -5.43 -15.79 10.20
C LYS A 140 -4.42 -16.92 10.45
N ASP A 141 -4.90 -18.17 10.52
CA ASP A 141 -4.06 -19.36 10.71
C ASP A 141 -3.00 -19.50 9.60
N PHE A 142 -3.39 -19.20 8.36
CA PHE A 142 -2.48 -19.20 7.22
C PHE A 142 -1.42 -18.09 7.35
N LEU A 143 -1.83 -16.85 7.69
CA LEU A 143 -0.88 -15.75 7.87
C LEU A 143 0.12 -16.01 9.00
N ASP A 144 -0.35 -16.52 10.14
CA ASP A 144 0.50 -16.89 11.28
C ASP A 144 1.53 -17.96 10.86
N ALA A 145 1.07 -19.01 10.18
CA ALA A 145 1.94 -20.08 9.71
C ALA A 145 2.99 -19.58 8.70
N MET A 146 2.60 -18.70 7.77
CA MET A 146 3.54 -18.13 6.80
C MET A 146 4.61 -17.27 7.45
N ILE A 147 4.25 -16.46 8.46
CA ILE A 147 5.23 -15.68 9.23
C ILE A 147 6.20 -16.64 9.93
N GLU A 148 5.69 -17.65 10.63
CA GLU A 148 6.49 -18.62 11.37
C GLU A 148 7.46 -19.36 10.44
N ILE A 149 6.95 -19.97 9.36
CA ILE A 149 7.74 -20.73 8.38
C ILE A 149 8.85 -19.84 7.79
N THR A 150 8.52 -18.60 7.43
CA THR A 150 9.48 -17.68 6.83
C THR A 150 10.58 -17.27 7.82
N HIS A 151 10.23 -17.02 9.08
CA HIS A 151 11.19 -16.66 10.13
C HIS A 151 12.10 -17.84 10.49
N VAL A 152 11.57 -19.06 10.56
CA VAL A 152 12.39 -20.28 10.75
C VAL A 152 13.39 -20.44 9.62
N ALA A 153 12.99 -20.13 8.38
CA ALA A 153 13.88 -20.11 7.22
C ALA A 153 14.80 -18.87 7.14
N ARG A 154 14.75 -17.97 8.14
CA ARG A 154 15.54 -16.72 8.22
C ARG A 154 15.33 -15.79 7.01
N ALA A 155 14.15 -15.83 6.41
CA ALA A 155 13.76 -15.04 5.24
C ALA A 155 12.87 -13.84 5.65
N LEU A 156 12.67 -12.90 4.72
CA LEU A 156 11.87 -11.69 4.96
C LEU A 156 10.38 -11.91 4.68
N VAL A 157 9.50 -11.44 5.55
CA VAL A 157 8.05 -11.36 5.27
C VAL A 157 7.70 -9.95 4.79
N ILE A 158 7.08 -9.84 3.62
CA ILE A 158 6.60 -8.58 3.04
C ILE A 158 5.09 -8.66 2.85
N PHE A 159 4.34 -7.75 3.46
CA PHE A 159 2.91 -7.61 3.20
C PHE A 159 2.65 -6.67 2.03
N ASP A 160 1.91 -7.12 1.02
CA ASP A 160 1.24 -6.21 0.07
C ASP A 160 0.12 -5.50 0.78
N GLN A 161 0.13 -4.17 0.79
CA GLN A 161 -1.03 -3.43 1.29
C GLN A 161 -1.48 -2.33 0.35
N VAL A 162 -1.17 -2.42 -0.95
CA VAL A 162 -1.58 -1.41 -1.93
C VAL A 162 -3.09 -1.14 -1.88
N ILE A 163 -3.90 -2.18 -1.65
CA ILE A 163 -5.34 -2.05 -1.48
C ILE A 163 -5.74 -2.16 -0.01
N SER A 164 -5.30 -3.19 0.71
CA SER A 164 -5.76 -3.51 2.07
C SER A 164 -5.43 -2.44 3.12
N PHE A 165 -4.45 -1.57 2.87
CA PHE A 165 -4.12 -0.44 3.76
C PHE A 165 -5.35 0.43 4.11
N ARG A 166 -6.33 0.53 3.20
CA ARG A 166 -7.55 1.34 3.41
C ARG A 166 -8.58 0.69 4.34
N VAL A 167 -8.50 -0.62 4.57
CA VAL A 167 -9.52 -1.37 5.32
C VAL A 167 -9.20 -1.40 6.82
N ALA A 168 -7.94 -1.27 7.21
CA ALA A 168 -7.57 -1.21 8.62
C ALA A 168 -6.24 -0.47 8.85
N ALA A 169 -6.31 0.75 9.37
CA ALA A 169 -5.14 1.48 9.88
C ALA A 169 -4.49 0.82 11.12
N HIS A 170 -5.02 -0.31 11.64
CA HIS A 170 -4.55 -0.89 12.90
C HIS A 170 -4.56 -2.42 13.05
N ARG A 171 -5.31 -3.20 12.26
CA ARG A 171 -5.57 -4.62 12.60
C ARG A 171 -4.69 -5.64 11.86
N ASP A 172 -4.39 -5.43 10.57
CA ASP A 172 -3.86 -6.56 9.78
C ASP A 172 -2.35 -6.80 9.90
N CYS A 173 -1.56 -5.80 10.32
CA CYS A 173 -0.12 -5.99 10.62
C CYS A 173 0.31 -5.43 11.97
N GLY A 174 -0.39 -4.43 12.49
CA GLY A 174 -0.06 -3.77 13.77
C GLY A 174 -0.21 -4.69 14.99
N GLU A 175 -1.10 -5.68 14.96
CA GLU A 175 -1.19 -6.72 16.00
C GLU A 175 -0.17 -7.85 15.78
N PHE A 176 0.12 -8.21 14.54
CA PHE A 176 1.04 -9.33 14.22
C PHE A 176 2.50 -9.01 14.53
N CYS A 177 2.96 -7.77 14.30
CA CYS A 177 4.34 -7.38 14.62
C CYS A 177 4.58 -7.07 16.12
N ARG A 178 3.56 -7.21 17.00
CA ARG A 178 3.64 -6.81 18.42
C ARG A 178 4.20 -7.88 19.37
N SER A 179 4.62 -9.05 18.90
CA SER A 179 5.13 -10.12 19.78
C SER A 179 6.47 -9.77 20.46
N ASP A 180 7.24 -8.77 20.00
CA ASP A 180 8.51 -8.35 20.63
C ASP A 180 8.52 -6.86 21.01
N GLY A 181 7.94 -6.55 22.18
CA GLY A 181 7.80 -5.20 22.74
C GLY A 181 9.08 -4.49 23.24
N THR A 182 10.29 -4.79 22.73
CA THR A 182 11.54 -4.30 23.33
C THR A 182 12.33 -3.25 22.55
N ARG A 183 12.03 -2.96 21.27
CA ARG A 183 12.92 -2.08 20.45
C ARG A 183 12.55 -0.59 20.34
N LYS A 184 11.28 -0.20 20.52
CA LYS A 184 10.84 1.19 20.25
C LYS A 184 11.32 2.25 21.27
N ASN A 185 11.87 1.84 22.41
CA ASN A 185 12.31 2.78 23.45
C ASN A 185 13.72 3.36 23.25
N HIS A 186 14.52 2.84 22.31
CA HIS A 186 15.90 3.30 22.15
C HIS A 186 16.03 4.58 21.31
N LEU A 187 15.25 4.70 20.22
CA LEU A 187 15.31 5.87 19.33
C LEU A 187 14.63 7.12 19.92
N ARG A 188 13.55 6.96 20.70
CA ARG A 188 12.90 8.08 21.43
C ARG A 188 13.81 8.73 22.49
N ARG A 189 14.81 8.01 23.02
CA ARG A 189 15.78 8.55 23.99
C ARG A 189 16.89 9.37 23.33
N LEU A 190 17.18 9.14 22.04
CA LEU A 190 18.22 9.85 21.31
C LEU A 190 17.75 11.20 20.75
N SER A 191 16.47 11.32 20.34
CA SER A 191 15.92 12.60 19.87
C SER A 191 15.69 13.62 20.99
N ARG A 192 15.33 13.16 22.20
CA ARG A 192 15.15 14.05 23.37
C ARG A 192 16.44 14.57 24.00
N ARG A 193 17.60 13.98 23.70
CA ARG A 193 18.90 14.44 24.23
C ARG A 193 19.57 15.53 23.39
N ARG A 194 19.05 15.89 22.21
CA ARG A 194 19.62 16.96 21.36
C ARG A 194 18.86 18.30 21.43
N GLY A 195 17.87 18.43 22.31
CA GLY A 195 16.97 19.59 22.37
C GLY A 195 17.05 20.43 23.65
N VAL A 196 18.18 20.46 24.37
CA VAL A 196 18.36 21.37 25.52
C VAL A 196 19.77 21.97 25.53
N GLY A 197 19.86 23.29 25.32
CA GLY A 197 21.05 24.13 25.48
C GLY A 197 21.47 24.77 24.14
N ARG A 198 21.47 26.10 23.95
CA ARG A 198 21.46 27.23 24.88
C ARG A 198 20.87 28.45 24.18
N GLY A 199 20.04 29.21 24.90
CA GLY A 199 19.93 30.65 24.71
C GLY A 199 20.88 31.36 25.67
N ALA A 200 21.61 32.34 25.15
CA ALA A 200 22.09 33.56 25.78
C ALA A 200 22.65 34.44 24.64
#